data_AF-A0A9Q1I7V3-F1
#
_entry.id   AF-A0A9Q1I7V3-F1
#
_cell.length_a   1.000
_cell.length_b   1.000
_cell.length_c   1.000
_cell.angle_alpha   90.00
_cell.angle_beta   90.00
_cell.angle_gamma   90.00
#
_symmetry.space_group_name_H-M   'P 1'
#
loop_
_entity.id
_entity.type
_entity.pdbx_description
1 polymer ?
#
loop_
_entity_poly.entity_id
_entity_poly.type
_entity_poly.pdbx_seq_one_letter_code
_entity_poly.pdbx_strand_id
1 'polypeptide(L)'
;MVNMAVFIDLNISYTADTKKLQNIIETAAHLGYSTVAINHVVDLQQKKQEIGKPKCVSELFDRLPIVQGKSRPIKVLNRLTVVVSEASHFRTTNEVKSYDIVAVFPKTEKLFHAACMSFDVDIICIAVTEKQPFYFKRPPVNGAIDRGVFFEISYVAAIKDSTLRRYTISNALSLMETCKGKNVIVSSGAEKPLELRGPYDITNLGLLFGLSEGDAKAAVSTNCRAVLLHGETRKTALGIIHTVKTQPTAERQEEEEEAVPAVKRAKRETL
;
A
#
# COMPACT_ATOMS: atom_id res chain seq x y z
N MET A 1 5.48 -5.60 26.85
CA MET A 1 5.88 -6.11 25.52
C MET A 1 6.10 -4.91 24.62
N VAL A 2 7.33 -4.66 24.17
CA VAL A 2 7.62 -3.56 23.24
C VAL A 2 6.89 -3.89 21.94
N ASN A 3 5.88 -3.09 21.59
CA ASN A 3 5.12 -3.28 20.35
C ASN A 3 6.07 -2.97 19.18
N MET A 4 6.66 -4.00 18.57
CA MET A 4 7.56 -3.83 17.42
C MET A 4 6.85 -3.05 16.32
N ALA A 5 7.50 -2.01 15.80
CA ALA A 5 6.99 -1.26 14.67
C ALA A 5 6.68 -2.22 13.49
N VAL A 6 5.49 -2.07 12.93
CA VAL A 6 5.02 -2.81 11.75
C VAL A 6 5.37 -1.96 10.55
N PHE A 7 6.36 -2.38 9.77
CA PHE A 7 6.76 -1.69 8.55
C PHE A 7 5.92 -2.17 7.37
N ILE A 8 5.55 -1.24 6.50
CA ILE A 8 4.58 -1.45 5.42
C ILE A 8 5.06 -0.72 4.17
N ASP A 9 5.08 -1.41 3.03
CA ASP A 9 5.29 -0.79 1.71
C ASP A 9 3.99 -0.84 0.90
N LEU A 10 3.48 0.32 0.50
CA LEU A 10 2.17 0.42 -0.17
C LEU A 10 2.27 0.49 -1.70
N ASN A 11 3.44 0.29 -2.30
CA ASN A 11 3.62 0.53 -3.73
C ASN A 11 4.60 -0.43 -4.42
N ILE A 12 4.29 -1.71 -4.51
CA ILE A 12 5.00 -2.63 -5.41
C ILE A 12 4.32 -2.59 -6.78
N SER A 13 5.06 -2.27 -7.84
CA SER A 13 4.49 -2.19 -9.18
C SER A 13 4.06 -3.58 -9.67
N TYR A 14 2.79 -3.71 -10.07
CA TYR A 14 2.28 -4.95 -10.66
C TYR A 14 3.02 -5.30 -11.96
N THR A 15 3.26 -6.59 -12.17
CA THR A 15 3.83 -7.15 -13.41
C THR A 15 3.10 -8.44 -13.77
N ALA A 16 2.95 -8.71 -15.07
CA ALA A 16 2.34 -9.96 -15.56
C ALA A 16 3.23 -11.19 -15.30
N ASP A 17 4.53 -10.97 -15.13
CA ASP A 17 5.48 -12.01 -14.74
C ASP A 17 5.33 -12.36 -13.24
N THR A 18 4.62 -13.45 -12.97
CA THR A 18 4.36 -13.94 -11.61
C THR A 18 5.64 -14.23 -10.84
N LYS A 19 6.67 -14.83 -11.47
CA LYS A 19 7.93 -15.16 -10.78
C LYS A 19 8.66 -13.90 -10.34
N LYS A 20 8.69 -12.90 -11.22
CA LYS A 20 9.28 -11.59 -10.88
C LYS A 20 8.54 -10.94 -9.71
N LEU A 21 7.20 -10.96 -9.72
CA LEU A 21 6.41 -10.39 -8.63
C LEU A 21 6.63 -11.14 -7.31
N GLN A 22 6.68 -12.47 -7.36
CA GLN A 22 6.97 -13.32 -6.20
C GLN A 22 8.33 -12.96 -5.58
N ASN A 23 9.38 -12.86 -6.40
CA ASN A 23 10.73 -12.49 -5.94
C ASN A 23 10.77 -11.12 -5.24
N ILE A 24 9.98 -10.14 -5.72
CA ILE A 24 9.90 -8.81 -5.08
C ILE A 24 9.26 -8.94 -3.69
N ILE A 25 8.18 -9.70 -3.57
CA ILE A 25 7.44 -9.89 -2.30
C ILE A 25 8.28 -10.71 -1.29
N GLU A 26 9.01 -11.73 -1.75
CA GLU A 26 9.96 -12.48 -0.92
C GLU A 26 11.09 -11.57 -0.40
N THR A 27 11.62 -10.72 -1.27
CA THR A 27 12.65 -9.73 -0.88
C THR A 27 12.10 -8.75 0.14
N ALA A 28 10.85 -8.30 -0.01
CA ALA A 28 10.20 -7.44 0.98
C ALA A 28 10.04 -8.15 2.33
N ALA A 29 9.64 -9.42 2.34
CA ALA A 29 9.56 -10.21 3.57
C ALA A 29 10.93 -10.36 4.25
N HIS A 30 11.99 -10.58 3.47
CA HIS A 30 13.38 -10.66 3.96
C HIS A 30 13.86 -9.33 4.56
N LEU A 31 13.49 -8.19 3.96
CA LEU A 31 13.79 -6.85 4.48
C LEU A 31 13.00 -6.47 5.75
N GLY A 32 12.02 -7.29 6.15
CA GLY A 32 11.24 -7.10 7.37
C GLY A 32 9.90 -6.37 7.17
N TYR A 33 9.40 -6.23 5.93
CA TYR A 33 8.06 -5.70 5.69
C TYR A 33 7.00 -6.70 6.11
N SER A 34 6.08 -6.26 6.96
CA SER A 34 4.95 -7.06 7.44
C SER A 34 3.75 -7.02 6.51
N THR A 35 3.62 -5.96 5.71
CA THR A 35 2.54 -5.80 4.76
C THR A 35 3.06 -5.11 3.52
N VAL A 36 2.62 -5.58 2.36
CA VAL A 36 2.92 -4.99 1.06
C VAL A 36 1.63 -4.79 0.27
N ALA A 37 1.57 -3.77 -0.59
CA ALA A 37 0.48 -3.60 -1.54
C ALA A 37 0.98 -3.67 -2.99
N ILE A 38 0.32 -4.49 -3.80
CA ILE A 38 0.54 -4.60 -5.25
C ILE A 38 -0.26 -3.48 -5.91
N ASN A 39 0.43 -2.57 -6.59
CA ASN A 39 -0.16 -1.41 -7.23
C ASN A 39 -0.47 -1.68 -8.71
N HIS A 40 -1.75 -1.60 -9.06
CA HIS A 40 -2.25 -1.61 -10.41
C HIS A 40 -2.47 -0.17 -10.88
N VAL A 41 -1.74 0.26 -11.92
CA VAL A 41 -1.89 1.60 -12.48
C VAL A 41 -2.84 1.55 -13.66
N VAL A 42 -3.89 2.37 -13.64
CA VAL A 42 -4.85 2.51 -14.74
C VAL A 42 -4.83 3.94 -15.23
N ASP A 43 -4.57 4.12 -16.53
CA ASP A 43 -4.56 5.43 -17.17
C ASP A 43 -5.88 5.69 -17.91
N LEU A 44 -6.79 6.41 -17.25
CA LEU A 44 -8.09 6.78 -17.82
C LEU A 44 -7.99 7.84 -18.93
N GLN A 45 -6.80 8.40 -19.19
CA GLN A 45 -6.57 9.24 -20.37
C GLN A 45 -6.66 8.40 -21.65
N GLN A 46 -6.25 7.14 -21.58
CA GLN A 46 -6.33 6.20 -22.68
C GLN A 46 -7.70 5.52 -22.64
N LYS A 47 -8.64 5.97 -23.48
CA LYS A 47 -10.05 5.51 -23.57
C LYS A 47 -10.27 3.98 -23.72
N LYS A 48 -9.20 3.18 -23.75
CA LYS A 48 -9.23 1.71 -23.89
C LYS A 48 -8.94 0.95 -22.60
N GLN A 49 -8.57 1.61 -21.50
CA GLN A 49 -8.28 0.93 -20.24
C GLN A 49 -9.47 1.04 -19.28
N GLU A 50 -10.02 -0.10 -18.92
CA GLU A 50 -11.03 -0.23 -17.87
C GLU A 50 -10.39 -0.68 -16.56
N ILE A 51 -11.01 -0.32 -15.45
CA ILE A 51 -10.57 -0.75 -14.13
C ILE A 51 -10.97 -2.22 -13.96
N GLY A 52 -9.99 -3.11 -14.11
CA GLY A 52 -10.18 -4.53 -13.88
C GLY A 52 -10.33 -4.87 -12.39
N LYS A 53 -10.76 -6.10 -12.11
CA LYS A 53 -10.76 -6.65 -10.75
C LYS A 53 -9.32 -6.89 -10.26
N PRO A 54 -9.04 -6.69 -8.96
CA PRO A 54 -7.75 -7.03 -8.38
C PRO A 54 -7.46 -8.52 -8.58
N LYS A 55 -6.18 -8.86 -8.79
CA LYS A 55 -5.78 -10.26 -8.86
C LYS A 55 -5.91 -10.92 -7.49
N CYS A 56 -6.30 -12.18 -7.48
CA CYS A 56 -6.40 -12.92 -6.24
C CYS A 56 -5.00 -13.21 -5.71
N VAL A 57 -4.71 -12.80 -4.47
CA VAL A 57 -3.41 -13.04 -3.83
C VAL A 57 -3.12 -14.53 -3.69
N SER A 58 -4.15 -15.37 -3.52
CA SER A 58 -3.98 -16.83 -3.43
C SER A 58 -3.52 -17.46 -4.74
N GLU A 59 -3.74 -16.82 -5.89
CA GLU A 59 -3.20 -17.29 -7.18
C GLU A 59 -1.71 -16.95 -7.34
N LEU A 60 -1.20 -16.00 -6.55
CA LEU A 60 0.22 -15.61 -6.60
C LEU A 60 1.10 -16.51 -5.74
N PHE A 61 0.59 -17.05 -4.64
CA PHE A 61 1.36 -17.88 -3.71
C PHE A 61 0.49 -18.97 -3.10
N ASP A 62 0.97 -20.22 -3.16
CA ASP A 62 0.40 -21.31 -2.35
C ASP A 62 0.63 -21.04 -0.86
N ARG A 63 1.81 -20.51 -0.53
CA ARG A 63 2.19 -20.10 0.83
C ARG A 63 3.00 -18.81 0.79
N LEU A 64 2.53 -17.79 1.51
CA LEU A 64 3.21 -16.50 1.61
C LEU A 64 4.50 -16.62 2.44
N PRO A 65 5.56 -15.87 2.06
CA PRO A 65 6.84 -15.92 2.76
C PRO A 65 6.73 -15.39 4.19
N ILE A 66 7.52 -15.97 5.09
CA ILE A 66 7.60 -15.55 6.49
C ILE A 66 8.49 -14.32 6.58
N VAL A 67 8.01 -13.30 7.29
CA VAL A 67 8.72 -12.03 7.44
C VAL A 67 9.94 -12.22 8.35
N GLN A 68 11.10 -11.74 7.92
CA GLN A 68 12.31 -11.81 8.74
C GLN A 68 12.12 -11.11 10.09
N GLY A 69 12.55 -11.80 11.16
CA GLY A 69 12.38 -11.31 12.54
C GLY A 69 10.96 -11.47 13.09
N LYS A 70 10.03 -12.10 12.35
CA LYS A 70 8.67 -12.42 12.82
C LYS A 70 8.33 -13.86 12.45
N SER A 71 7.40 -14.47 13.18
CA SER A 71 6.89 -15.83 12.90
C SER A 71 5.59 -15.83 12.11
N ARG A 72 5.29 -14.74 11.39
CA ARG A 72 4.04 -14.55 10.64
C ARG A 72 4.31 -14.35 9.15
N PRO A 73 3.44 -14.86 8.26
CA PRO A 73 3.54 -14.59 6.84
C PRO A 73 3.30 -13.11 6.54
N ILE A 74 3.88 -12.62 5.45
CA ILE A 74 3.63 -11.27 4.94
C ILE A 74 2.17 -11.12 4.52
N LYS A 75 1.55 -9.97 4.80
CA LYS A 75 0.21 -9.64 4.27
C LYS A 75 0.36 -8.95 2.92
N VAL A 76 -0.34 -9.42 1.90
CA VAL A 76 -0.35 -8.80 0.56
C VAL A 76 -1.72 -8.21 0.30
N LEU A 77 -1.75 -6.95 -0.13
CA LEU A 77 -2.95 -6.17 -0.43
C LEU A 77 -2.97 -5.79 -1.91
N ASN A 78 -4.15 -5.45 -2.42
CA ASN A 78 -4.31 -4.92 -3.77
C ASN A 78 -4.60 -3.42 -3.72
N ARG A 79 -3.77 -2.64 -4.41
CA ARG A 79 -3.89 -1.19 -4.57
C ARG A 79 -4.20 -0.85 -6.02
N LEU A 80 -5.06 0.14 -6.22
CA LEU A 80 -5.28 0.80 -7.52
C LEU A 80 -4.70 2.21 -7.48
N THR A 81 -3.96 2.60 -8.50
CA THR A 81 -3.59 4.00 -8.76
C THR A 81 -4.23 4.46 -10.06
N VAL A 82 -5.10 5.46 -9.97
CA VAL A 82 -5.80 6.03 -11.14
C VAL A 82 -5.06 7.27 -11.62
N VAL A 83 -4.64 7.26 -12.89
CA VAL A 83 -4.13 8.45 -13.57
C VAL A 83 -5.30 9.13 -14.28
N VAL A 84 -5.53 10.41 -13.97
CA VAL A 84 -6.66 11.18 -14.48
C VAL A 84 -6.19 12.43 -15.24
N SER A 85 -6.90 12.79 -16.32
CA SER A 85 -6.78 14.09 -17.02
C SER A 85 -7.71 15.15 -16.47
N GLU A 86 -8.93 14.74 -16.12
CA GLU A 86 -10.01 15.64 -15.74
C GLU A 86 -10.71 15.12 -14.50
N ALA A 87 -11.25 16.04 -13.69
CA ALA A 87 -11.92 15.67 -12.45
C ALA A 87 -13.16 14.77 -12.69
N SER A 88 -13.79 14.94 -13.85
CA SER A 88 -14.95 14.16 -14.30
C SER A 88 -14.65 12.67 -14.54
N HIS A 89 -13.38 12.31 -14.77
CA HIS A 89 -12.96 10.94 -15.08
C HIS A 89 -12.83 10.08 -13.83
N PHE A 90 -12.60 10.69 -12.67
CA PHE A 90 -12.59 9.94 -11.42
C PHE A 90 -14.02 9.74 -10.92
N ARG A 91 -14.48 8.49 -10.93
CA ARG A 91 -15.76 8.09 -10.34
C ARG A 91 -15.56 6.86 -9.47
N THR A 92 -16.14 6.87 -8.28
CA THR A 92 -16.12 5.70 -7.40
C THR A 92 -17.07 4.65 -7.96
N THR A 93 -16.52 3.65 -8.66
CA THR A 93 -17.28 2.50 -9.17
C THR A 93 -17.13 1.29 -8.25
N ASN A 94 -17.90 0.22 -8.51
CA ASN A 94 -17.79 -1.02 -7.73
C ASN A 94 -16.41 -1.68 -7.90
N GLU A 95 -15.79 -1.52 -9.07
CA GLU A 95 -14.43 -1.99 -9.36
C GLU A 95 -13.41 -1.26 -8.50
N VAL A 96 -13.51 0.07 -8.37
CA VAL A 96 -12.65 0.88 -7.47
C VAL A 96 -12.80 0.44 -6.00
N LYS A 97 -14.02 0.09 -5.57
CA LYS A 97 -14.30 -0.41 -4.21
C LYS A 97 -13.74 -1.82 -3.95
N SER A 98 -13.44 -2.59 -5.00
CA SER A 98 -12.87 -3.94 -4.83
C SER A 98 -11.40 -3.92 -4.37
N TYR A 99 -10.66 -2.83 -4.63
CA TYR A 99 -9.28 -2.64 -4.17
C TYR A 99 -9.21 -2.22 -2.71
N ASP A 100 -8.24 -2.77 -1.97
CA ASP A 100 -7.97 -2.44 -0.56
C ASP A 100 -7.59 -0.97 -0.39
N ILE A 101 -6.82 -0.45 -1.34
CA ILE A 101 -6.32 0.92 -1.31
C ILE A 101 -6.54 1.55 -2.68
N VAL A 102 -7.00 2.80 -2.70
CA VAL A 102 -7.13 3.59 -3.92
C VAL A 102 -6.30 4.85 -3.81
N ALA A 103 -5.47 5.05 -4.82
CA ALA A 103 -4.61 6.19 -5.00
C ALA A 103 -4.96 6.93 -6.28
N VAL A 104 -4.62 8.23 -6.33
CA VAL A 104 -4.73 9.04 -7.54
C VAL A 104 -3.40 9.72 -7.84
N PHE A 105 -3.06 9.82 -9.13
CA PHE A 105 -1.90 10.55 -9.62
C PHE A 105 -2.33 11.82 -10.36
N PRO A 106 -2.40 12.98 -9.68
CA PRO A 106 -2.79 14.24 -10.30
C PRO A 106 -1.62 14.87 -11.10
N LYS A 107 -1.85 15.14 -12.40
CA LYS A 107 -0.86 15.80 -13.28
C LYS A 107 -0.99 17.33 -13.34
N THR A 108 -2.09 17.90 -12.86
CA THR A 108 -2.37 19.36 -12.95
C THR A 108 -2.78 19.93 -11.60
N GLU A 109 -2.61 21.24 -11.40
CA GLU A 109 -3.01 21.92 -10.16
C GLU A 109 -4.51 21.76 -9.89
N LYS A 110 -5.34 21.86 -10.94
CA LYS A 110 -6.81 21.70 -10.84
C LYS A 110 -7.18 20.30 -10.37
N LEU A 111 -6.52 19.27 -10.90
CA LEU A 111 -6.72 17.89 -10.47
C LEU A 111 -6.22 17.65 -9.06
N PHE A 112 -5.06 18.21 -8.69
CA PHE A 112 -4.54 18.09 -7.33
C PHE A 112 -5.51 18.70 -6.32
N HIS A 113 -6.06 19.88 -6.63
CA HIS A 113 -7.10 20.51 -5.82
C HIS A 113 -8.35 19.62 -5.71
N ALA A 114 -8.87 19.09 -6.83
CA ALA A 114 -10.02 18.20 -6.82
C ALA A 114 -9.74 16.92 -6.01
N ALA A 115 -8.56 16.31 -6.17
CA ALA A 115 -8.15 15.13 -5.41
C ALA A 115 -8.16 15.41 -3.89
N CYS A 116 -7.62 16.55 -3.48
CA CYS A 116 -7.59 16.96 -2.08
C CYS A 116 -8.98 17.21 -1.50
N MET A 117 -9.91 17.79 -2.28
CA MET A 117 -11.18 18.29 -1.76
C MET A 117 -12.34 17.31 -1.92
N SER A 118 -12.40 16.55 -3.01
CA SER A 118 -13.61 15.80 -3.40
C SER A 118 -13.41 14.33 -3.73
N PHE A 119 -12.21 13.89 -4.10
CA PHE A 119 -12.03 12.50 -4.51
C PHE A 119 -12.03 11.54 -3.32
N ASP A 120 -12.85 10.50 -3.38
CA ASP A 120 -12.88 9.40 -2.40
C ASP A 120 -11.70 8.44 -2.63
N VAL A 121 -10.52 8.84 -2.16
CA VAL A 121 -9.23 8.14 -2.30
C VAL A 121 -8.52 8.08 -0.95
N ASP A 122 -7.61 7.11 -0.81
CA ASP A 122 -6.79 6.92 0.39
C ASP A 122 -5.43 7.63 0.27
N ILE A 123 -4.91 7.70 -0.96
CA ILE A 123 -3.58 8.24 -1.26
C ILE A 123 -3.63 9.23 -2.43
N ILE A 124 -2.90 10.34 -2.30
CA ILE A 124 -2.57 11.25 -3.41
C ILE A 124 -1.07 11.09 -3.70
N CYS A 125 -0.73 10.55 -4.87
CA CYS A 125 0.65 10.40 -5.30
C CYS A 125 1.25 11.76 -5.68
N ILE A 126 2.46 12.03 -5.21
CA ILE A 126 3.22 13.20 -5.66
C ILE A 126 4.03 12.82 -6.89
N ALA A 127 3.96 13.64 -7.93
CA ALA A 127 4.76 13.43 -9.14
C ALA A 127 6.25 13.56 -8.81
N VAL A 128 7.04 12.57 -9.24
CA VAL A 128 8.50 12.50 -9.03
C VAL A 128 9.29 12.46 -10.34
N THR A 129 8.58 12.35 -11.47
CA THR A 129 9.17 12.17 -12.80
C THR A 129 9.54 13.48 -13.49
N GLU A 130 8.95 14.60 -13.05
CA GLU A 130 9.16 15.92 -13.60
C GLU A 130 9.16 16.98 -12.49
N LYS A 131 9.70 18.16 -12.78
CA LYS A 131 9.54 19.30 -11.88
C LYS A 131 8.04 19.58 -11.80
N GLN A 132 7.48 19.55 -10.59
CA GLN A 132 6.05 19.77 -10.42
C GLN A 132 5.66 21.12 -11.06
N PRO A 133 4.67 21.16 -11.95
CA PRO A 133 4.36 22.38 -12.71
C PRO A 133 3.59 23.41 -11.88
N PHE A 134 3.24 23.10 -10.62
CA PHE A 134 2.47 23.95 -9.73
C PHE A 134 2.96 23.85 -8.28
N TYR A 135 2.58 24.84 -7.47
CA TYR A 135 2.88 24.89 -6.05
C TYR A 135 1.77 24.24 -5.22
N PHE A 136 2.14 23.59 -4.12
CA PHE A 136 1.18 23.07 -3.16
C PHE A 136 0.57 24.21 -2.35
N LYS A 137 -0.74 24.45 -2.54
CA LYS A 137 -1.47 25.44 -1.75
C LYS A 137 -1.89 24.83 -0.41
N ARG A 138 -1.77 25.60 0.67
CA ARG A 138 -2.15 25.16 2.02
C ARG A 138 -3.60 24.69 2.16
N PRO A 139 -4.63 25.41 1.64
CA PRO A 139 -6.01 25.01 1.88
C PRO A 139 -6.36 23.62 1.31
N PRO A 140 -5.99 23.27 0.06
CA PRO A 140 -6.18 21.90 -0.45
C PRO A 140 -5.42 20.86 0.37
N VAL A 141 -4.15 21.11 0.70
CA VAL A 141 -3.35 20.15 1.48
C VAL A 141 -3.97 19.88 2.85
N ASN A 142 -4.42 20.92 3.56
CA ASN A 142 -5.10 20.75 4.84
C ASN A 142 -6.44 20.03 4.69
N GLY A 143 -7.21 20.34 3.64
CA GLY A 143 -8.47 19.65 3.35
C GLY A 143 -8.28 18.15 3.14
N ALA A 144 -7.19 17.73 2.48
CA ALA A 144 -6.86 16.32 2.33
C ALA A 144 -6.46 15.68 3.69
N ILE A 145 -5.66 16.39 4.49
CA ILE A 145 -5.22 15.93 5.83
C ILE A 145 -6.42 15.71 6.76
N ASP A 146 -7.35 16.67 6.80
CA ASP A 146 -8.53 16.63 7.67
C ASP A 146 -9.47 15.48 7.28
N ARG A 147 -9.47 15.10 5.99
CA ARG A 147 -10.21 13.95 5.46
C ARG A 147 -9.52 12.60 5.72
N GLY A 148 -8.29 12.60 6.24
CA GLY A 148 -7.51 11.38 6.46
C GLY A 148 -6.81 10.83 5.22
N VAL A 149 -6.67 11.64 4.16
CA VAL A 149 -5.95 11.28 2.94
C VAL A 149 -4.45 11.50 3.13
N PHE A 150 -3.63 10.60 2.58
CA PHE A 150 -2.17 10.65 2.69
C PHE A 150 -1.49 11.02 1.38
N PHE A 151 -0.39 11.76 1.47
CA PHE A 151 0.48 12.08 0.35
C PHE A 151 1.61 11.06 0.24
N GLU A 152 1.77 10.48 -0.94
CA GLU A 152 2.80 9.48 -1.19
C GLU A 152 3.99 10.04 -1.96
N ILE A 153 5.19 9.75 -1.44
CA ILE A 153 6.46 9.94 -2.13
C ILE A 153 7.05 8.56 -2.47
N SER A 154 7.13 8.24 -3.75
CA SER A 154 7.83 7.03 -4.22
C SER A 154 9.33 7.28 -4.28
N TYR A 155 10.12 6.51 -3.53
CA TYR A 155 11.56 6.75 -3.43
C TYR A 155 12.38 6.14 -4.58
N VAL A 156 11.84 5.16 -5.32
CA VAL A 156 12.60 4.46 -6.36
C VAL A 156 13.10 5.40 -7.45
N ALA A 157 12.32 6.44 -7.79
CA ALA A 157 12.75 7.49 -8.70
C ALA A 157 14.03 8.20 -8.23
N ALA A 158 14.22 8.39 -6.92
CA ALA A 158 15.39 9.05 -6.35
C ALA A 158 16.66 8.19 -6.39
N ILE A 159 16.55 6.87 -6.47
CA ILE A 159 17.71 5.97 -6.54
C ILE A 159 18.05 5.53 -7.96
N LYS A 160 17.08 5.53 -8.89
CA LYS A 160 17.29 5.09 -10.28
C LYS A 160 18.10 6.07 -11.12
N ASP A 161 17.76 7.36 -11.07
CA ASP A 161 18.30 8.37 -11.98
C ASP A 161 18.61 9.68 -11.26
N SER A 162 19.70 10.35 -11.65
CA SER A 162 20.15 11.58 -10.98
C SER A 162 19.22 12.77 -11.24
N THR A 163 18.58 12.83 -12.41
CA THR A 163 17.60 13.87 -12.76
C THR A 163 16.32 13.65 -11.97
N LEU A 164 15.81 12.42 -11.95
CA LEU A 164 14.63 12.06 -11.17
C LEU A 164 14.83 12.27 -9.67
N ARG A 165 16.04 12.02 -9.15
CA ARG A 165 16.42 12.35 -7.77
C ARG A 165 16.22 13.81 -7.44
N ARG A 166 16.68 14.71 -8.33
CA ARG A 166 16.53 16.16 -8.12
C ARG A 166 15.05 16.54 -8.03
N TYR A 167 14.20 16.01 -8.92
CA TYR A 167 12.77 16.30 -8.90
C TYR A 167 12.08 15.70 -7.68
N THR A 168 12.40 14.46 -7.32
CA THR A 168 11.83 13.79 -6.14
C THR A 168 12.11 14.61 -4.88
N ILE A 169 13.37 15.00 -4.65
CA ILE A 169 13.76 15.79 -3.47
C ILE A 169 13.10 17.17 -3.51
N SER A 170 13.15 17.87 -4.64
CA SER A 170 12.55 19.21 -4.77
C SER A 170 11.04 19.21 -4.53
N ASN A 171 10.32 18.24 -5.09
CA ASN A 171 8.87 18.15 -4.95
C ASN A 171 8.49 17.72 -3.53
N ALA A 172 9.26 16.82 -2.91
CA ALA A 172 9.08 16.43 -1.52
C ALA A 172 9.26 17.61 -0.56
N LEU A 173 10.34 18.39 -0.70
CA LEU A 173 10.59 19.58 0.12
C LEU A 173 9.47 20.61 -0.01
N SER A 174 9.01 20.87 -1.25
CA SER A 174 7.85 21.75 -1.52
C SER A 174 6.57 21.27 -0.81
N LEU A 175 6.33 19.96 -0.76
CA LEU A 175 5.23 19.40 0.01
C LEU A 175 5.42 19.62 1.51
N MET A 176 6.62 19.35 2.05
CA MET A 176 6.90 19.50 3.49
C MET A 176 6.76 20.94 3.98
N GLU A 177 7.10 21.92 3.15
CA GLU A 177 6.87 23.34 3.46
C GLU A 177 5.38 23.64 3.72
N THR A 178 4.50 22.86 3.11
CA THR A 178 3.04 23.02 3.16
C THR A 178 2.39 22.13 4.23
N CYS A 179 2.65 20.82 4.21
CA CYS A 179 2.00 19.86 5.11
C CYS A 179 2.70 19.72 6.48
N LYS A 180 3.95 20.19 6.61
CA LYS A 180 4.76 20.07 7.84
C LYS A 180 4.90 18.63 8.33
N GLY A 181 5.09 17.68 7.40
CA GLY A 181 5.26 16.26 7.69
C GLY A 181 3.98 15.48 8.00
N LYS A 182 2.82 16.15 8.04
CA LYS A 182 1.53 15.51 8.31
C LYS A 182 1.06 14.69 7.11
N ASN A 183 0.53 13.50 7.41
CA ASN A 183 -0.06 12.56 6.46
C ASN A 183 0.84 12.25 5.25
N VAL A 184 2.13 12.06 5.48
CA VAL A 184 3.08 11.65 4.44
C VAL A 184 3.40 10.17 4.60
N ILE A 185 3.42 9.45 3.48
CA ILE A 185 3.97 8.10 3.39
C ILE A 185 5.11 8.04 2.38
N VAL A 186 6.05 7.15 2.63
CA VAL A 186 7.14 6.84 1.69
C VAL A 186 7.03 5.37 1.29
N SER A 187 7.00 5.11 0.00
CA SER A 187 6.82 3.77 -0.57
C SER A 187 7.82 3.54 -1.69
N SER A 188 7.99 2.29 -2.12
CA SER A 188 9.01 1.98 -3.12
C SER A 188 8.62 2.47 -4.51
N GLY A 189 7.53 1.96 -5.09
CA GLY A 189 7.34 1.97 -6.54
C GLY A 189 8.27 0.96 -7.22
N ALA A 190 8.68 -0.09 -6.50
CA ALA A 190 9.66 -1.06 -6.99
C ALA A 190 9.10 -1.93 -8.11
N GLU A 191 9.86 -2.03 -9.20
CA GLU A 191 9.62 -2.95 -10.31
C GLU A 191 10.57 -4.15 -10.28
N LYS A 192 11.62 -4.09 -9.47
CA LYS A 192 12.67 -5.10 -9.35
C LYS A 192 13.04 -5.30 -7.88
N PRO A 193 13.45 -6.53 -7.46
CA PRO A 193 13.83 -6.80 -6.07
C PRO A 193 14.93 -5.87 -5.54
N LEU A 194 15.94 -5.57 -6.38
CA LEU A 194 17.09 -4.72 -6.00
C LEU A 194 16.75 -3.24 -5.81
N GLU A 195 15.51 -2.83 -6.11
CA GLU A 195 15.01 -1.46 -5.89
C GLU A 195 14.42 -1.29 -4.48
N LEU A 196 14.15 -2.41 -3.78
CA LEU A 196 13.70 -2.38 -2.39
C LEU A 196 14.83 -1.99 -1.44
N ARG A 197 14.48 -1.29 -0.37
CA ARG A 197 15.39 -0.88 0.71
C ARG A 197 14.81 -1.29 2.06
N GLY A 198 15.68 -1.47 3.06
CA GLY A 198 15.23 -1.75 4.42
C GLY A 198 14.42 -0.56 4.98
N PRO A 199 13.43 -0.78 5.86
CA PRO A 199 12.61 0.31 6.39
C PRO A 199 13.41 1.43 7.10
N TYR A 200 14.52 1.07 7.75
CA TYR A 200 15.41 2.05 8.39
C TYR A 200 16.20 2.88 7.38
N ASP A 201 16.59 2.30 6.24
CA ASP A 201 17.23 3.06 5.16
C ASP A 201 16.26 4.08 4.56
N ILE A 202 14.99 3.70 4.41
CA ILE A 202 13.94 4.61 3.94
C ILE A 202 13.66 5.70 4.98
N THR A 203 13.71 5.37 6.28
CA THR A 203 13.60 6.37 7.36
C THR A 203 14.71 7.42 7.22
N ASN A 204 15.95 7.01 6.99
CA ASN A 204 17.06 7.92 6.75
C ASN A 204 16.86 8.75 5.47
N LEU A 205 16.33 8.14 4.40
CA LEU A 205 15.99 8.85 3.17
C LEU A 205 14.88 9.89 3.37
N GLY A 206 13.93 9.62 4.27
CA GLY A 206 12.86 10.55 4.65
C GLY A 206 13.39 11.88 5.20
N LEU A 207 14.54 11.88 5.87
CA LEU A 207 15.20 13.10 6.34
C LEU A 207 15.61 13.99 5.16
N LEU A 208 16.07 13.41 4.04
CA LEU A 208 16.39 14.16 2.82
C LEU A 208 15.15 14.75 2.15
N PHE A 209 13.98 14.17 2.41
CA PHE A 209 12.69 14.70 1.95
C PHE A 209 12.14 15.80 2.86
N GLY A 210 12.84 16.15 3.95
CA GLY A 210 12.44 17.21 4.88
C GLY A 210 11.53 16.75 6.02
N LEU A 211 11.39 15.44 6.23
CA LEU A 211 10.69 14.89 7.38
C LEU A 211 11.57 14.95 8.64
N SER A 212 10.95 15.09 9.80
CA SER A 212 11.64 14.85 11.08
C SER A 212 11.93 13.35 11.25
N GLU A 213 12.82 12.98 12.17
CA GLU A 213 13.11 11.56 12.45
C GLU A 213 11.86 10.76 12.84
N GLY A 214 11.00 11.38 13.66
CA GLY A 214 9.72 10.79 14.08
C GLY A 214 8.77 10.61 12.89
N ASP A 215 8.61 11.65 12.07
CA ASP A 215 7.71 11.62 10.91
C ASP A 215 8.23 10.67 9.81
N ALA A 216 9.54 10.61 9.60
CA ALA A 216 10.17 9.71 8.64
C ALA A 216 9.92 8.24 9.01
N LYS A 217 10.05 7.90 10.31
CA LYS A 217 9.71 6.56 10.79
C LYS A 217 8.21 6.30 10.70
N ALA A 218 7.37 7.28 11.01
CA ALA A 218 5.92 7.17 10.90
C ALA A 218 5.48 6.96 9.44
N ALA A 219 6.15 7.59 8.47
CA ALA A 219 5.87 7.52 7.04
C ALA A 219 6.01 6.12 6.43
N VAL A 220 6.75 5.21 7.08
CA VAL A 220 6.90 3.80 6.68
C VAL A 220 6.23 2.81 7.63
N SER A 221 5.53 3.32 8.67
CA SER A 221 4.89 2.51 9.71
C SER A 221 3.49 3.01 10.05
N THR A 222 3.36 3.88 11.05
CA THR A 222 2.08 4.36 11.60
C THR A 222 1.20 5.02 10.54
N ASN A 223 1.77 5.86 9.68
CA ASN A 223 1.01 6.53 8.61
C ASN A 223 0.52 5.52 7.57
N CYS A 224 1.36 4.56 7.17
CA CYS A 224 0.93 3.47 6.31
C CYS A 224 -0.22 2.66 6.93
N ARG A 225 -0.18 2.41 8.25
CA ARG A 225 -1.28 1.73 8.96
C ARG A 225 -2.57 2.55 8.94
N ALA A 226 -2.47 3.88 9.09
CA ALA A 226 -3.62 4.77 8.99
C ALA A 226 -4.24 4.74 7.59
N VAL A 227 -3.43 4.66 6.53
CA VAL A 227 -3.91 4.46 5.15
C VAL A 227 -4.68 3.14 5.00
N LEU A 228 -4.19 2.04 5.59
CA LEU A 228 -4.90 0.76 5.56
C LEU A 228 -6.27 0.87 6.22
N LEU A 229 -6.34 1.53 7.38
CA LEU A 229 -7.60 1.73 8.10
C LEU A 229 -8.55 2.63 7.29
N HIS A 230 -8.04 3.69 6.66
CA HIS A 230 -8.83 4.56 5.79
C HIS A 230 -9.45 3.77 4.63
N GLY A 231 -8.66 2.92 3.96
CA GLY A 231 -9.15 2.03 2.90
C GLY A 231 -10.20 1.02 3.37
N GLU A 232 -10.04 0.44 4.57
CA GLU A 232 -11.05 -0.40 5.20
C GLU A 232 -12.35 0.37 5.45
N THR A 233 -12.27 1.59 5.97
CA THR A 233 -13.47 2.42 6.21
C THR A 233 -14.18 2.82 4.92
N ARG A 234 -13.44 3.07 3.83
CA ARG A 234 -13.98 3.37 2.49
C ARG A 234 -14.77 2.21 1.89
N LYS A 235 -14.35 0.97 2.16
CA LYS A 235 -15.08 -0.25 1.74
C LYS A 235 -16.39 -0.44 2.51
N THR A 236 -16.45 0.09 3.72
CA THR A 236 -17.61 0.00 4.61
C THR A 236 -18.47 1.27 4.56
N ALA A 237 -19.64 1.24 5.21
CA ALA A 237 -20.48 2.42 5.38
C ALA A 237 -19.95 3.36 6.49
N LEU A 238 -18.70 3.82 6.36
CA LEU A 238 -18.08 4.87 7.20
C LEU A 238 -18.28 4.66 8.71
N GLY A 239 -17.91 3.47 9.23
CA GLY A 239 -17.92 3.18 10.67
C GLY A 239 -18.55 1.83 11.06
N ILE A 240 -19.16 1.11 10.11
CA ILE A 240 -19.77 -0.21 10.37
C ILE A 240 -18.93 -1.30 9.71
N ILE A 241 -18.21 -2.08 10.51
CA ILE A 241 -17.45 -3.25 10.04
C ILE A 241 -18.35 -4.49 10.13
N HIS A 242 -18.81 -5.00 8.99
CA HIS A 242 -19.58 -6.24 8.91
C HIS A 242 -18.64 -7.43 8.67
N THR A 243 -18.40 -8.24 9.70
CA THR A 243 -17.62 -9.49 9.59
C THR A 243 -18.54 -10.70 9.65
N VAL A 244 -18.49 -11.56 8.63
CA VAL A 244 -19.11 -12.89 8.69
C VAL A 244 -18.08 -13.86 9.27
N LYS A 245 -18.32 -14.33 10.49
CA LYS A 245 -17.49 -15.38 11.09
C LYS A 245 -17.95 -16.73 10.57
N THR A 246 -17.31 -17.23 9.52
CA THR A 246 -17.54 -18.59 9.04
C THR A 246 -16.92 -19.57 10.04
N GLN A 247 -17.75 -20.35 10.74
CA GLN A 247 -17.24 -21.51 11.48
C GLN A 247 -16.79 -22.56 10.46
N PRO A 248 -15.70 -23.32 10.71
CA PRO A 248 -15.38 -24.46 9.87
C PRO A 248 -16.56 -25.43 9.91
N THR A 249 -17.17 -25.72 8.76
CA THR A 249 -18.18 -26.77 8.64
C THR A 249 -17.53 -28.11 8.99
N ALA A 250 -18.24 -28.90 9.79
CA ALA A 250 -17.80 -30.21 10.31
C ALA A 250 -17.44 -31.23 9.20
N GLU A 251 -17.83 -30.96 7.95
CA GLU A 251 -17.53 -31.81 6.79
C GLU A 251 -16.02 -31.95 6.49
N ARG A 252 -15.18 -31.00 6.94
CA ARG A 252 -13.71 -31.13 6.81
C ARG A 252 -13.04 -31.97 7.90
N GLN A 253 -13.76 -32.33 8.96
CA GLN A 253 -13.20 -33.17 10.03
C GLN A 253 -13.32 -34.67 9.70
N GLU A 254 -14.31 -35.07 8.90
CA GLU A 254 -14.48 -36.47 8.50
C GLU A 254 -13.42 -36.90 7.46
N GLU A 255 -13.02 -36.03 6.53
CA GLU A 255 -11.94 -36.33 5.58
C GLU A 255 -10.54 -36.41 6.22
N GLU A 256 -10.30 -35.68 7.33
CA GLU A 256 -9.03 -35.77 8.07
C GLU A 256 -8.97 -37.00 9.00
N GLU A 257 -10.10 -37.50 9.51
CA GLU A 257 -10.14 -38.72 10.34
C GLU A 257 -9.98 -40.01 9.52
N GLU A 258 -10.44 -40.07 8.27
CA GLU A 258 -10.23 -41.26 7.42
C GLU A 258 -8.78 -41.40 6.90
N ALA A 259 -7.98 -40.33 6.92
CA ALA A 259 -6.61 -40.33 6.38
C ALA A 259 -5.53 -40.82 7.37
N VAL A 260 -5.88 -41.17 8.61
CA VAL A 260 -4.91 -41.61 9.63
C VAL A 260 -4.89 -43.15 9.74
N PRO A 261 -3.77 -43.84 9.47
CA PRO A 261 -3.72 -45.28 9.59
C PRO A 261 -3.77 -45.72 11.07
N ALA A 262 -4.60 -46.72 11.35
CA ALA A 262 -4.83 -47.27 12.67
C ALA A 262 -3.56 -47.84 13.32
N VAL A 263 -3.02 -47.17 14.34
CA VAL A 263 -2.00 -47.76 15.23
C VAL A 263 -2.35 -47.53 16.70
N LYS A 264 -2.82 -48.64 17.31
CA LYS A 264 -2.78 -49.03 18.74
C LYS A 264 -3.52 -48.14 19.76
N ARG A 265 -4.80 -48.50 20.00
CA ARG A 265 -5.52 -48.20 21.25
C ARG A 265 -4.80 -48.86 22.44
N ALA A 266 -4.25 -48.06 23.35
CA ALA A 266 -3.94 -48.50 24.70
C ALA A 266 -5.20 -48.35 25.56
N LYS A 267 -5.66 -49.47 26.17
CA LYS A 267 -6.72 -49.47 27.18
C LYS A 267 -6.28 -48.60 28.35
N ARG A 268 -7.12 -47.65 28.76
CA ARG A 268 -7.02 -46.97 30.05
C ARG A 268 -8.09 -47.58 30.95
N GLU A 269 -7.65 -48.33 31.95
CA GLU A 269 -8.50 -48.88 33.01
C GLU A 269 -9.04 -47.75 33.88
N THR A 270 -10.32 -47.88 34.23
CA THR A 270 -11.06 -47.09 35.21
C THR A 270 -10.54 -47.32 36.62
N LEU A 271 -10.30 -46.22 37.34
CA LEU A 271 -10.51 -46.06 38.78
C LEU A 271 -11.14 -44.67 38.99
#